data_AF-A0A1G4XND8-F1
#
_entry.id   AF-A0A1G4XND8-F1
#
_cell.length_a   1.000
_cell.length_b   1.000
_cell.length_c   1.000
_cell.angle_alpha   90.00
_cell.angle_beta   90.00
_cell.angle_gamma   90.00
#
_symmetry.space_group_name_H-M   'P 1'
#
loop_
_entity.id
_entity.type
_entity.pdbx_description
1 polymer ?
#
loop_
_entity_poly.entity_id
_entity_poly.type
_entity_poly.pdbx_seq_one_letter_code
_entity_poly.pdbx_strand_id
1 'polypeptide(L)'
;MYLEYKPMKHHLREPITLLARSGIMLFLTIFSIPSAAQISGSGSGSGSGSGSGSGSGSGSGSGSASPQKISIEPDCEIRLIDSYNEKIKSQSPSNTLLSPASSSSNSPKFNWTCIFKDDSRVGFHGIAIFNPYKKEWSLDWSRIVGGAATKREEQWQYRWYRAQYQLVQLNAVNSNGYAIVDRTQTGAGTIPAESDRKAQNTGPIFLSFCLVRETKALCGNSQVGRKEDGAKGDLTPYALKTIRSIEFLD
;
A
#
# COMPACT_ATOMS: atom_id res chain seq x y z
N MET A 1 -14.20 -20.48 30.63
CA MET A 1 -12.89 -21.17 30.75
C MET A 1 -11.87 -20.27 30.06
N TYR A 2 -11.20 -19.39 30.81
CA TYR A 2 -10.23 -18.46 30.27
C TYR A 2 -8.87 -19.17 30.15
N LEU A 3 -8.31 -19.22 28.94
CA LEU A 3 -6.95 -19.70 28.74
C LEU A 3 -5.98 -18.62 29.22
N GLU A 4 -5.36 -18.86 30.36
CA GLU A 4 -4.33 -18.02 30.95
C GLU A 4 -3.09 -18.04 30.03
N TYR A 5 -2.82 -16.91 29.38
CA TYR A 5 -1.68 -16.77 28.47
C TYR A 5 -0.39 -16.64 29.30
N LYS A 6 0.42 -17.71 29.32
CA LYS A 6 1.69 -17.76 30.04
C LYS A 6 2.79 -17.13 29.17
N PRO A 7 3.38 -15.98 29.55
CA PRO A 7 4.44 -15.36 28.76
C PRO A 7 5.68 -16.25 28.73
N MET A 8 6.16 -16.57 27.52
CA MET A 8 7.43 -17.28 27.34
C MET A 8 8.58 -16.35 27.75
N LYS A 9 9.22 -16.67 28.88
CA LYS A 9 10.51 -16.08 29.26
C LYS A 9 11.55 -16.52 28.23
N HIS A 10 11.95 -15.61 27.36
CA HIS A 10 13.14 -15.79 26.55
C HIS A 10 14.35 -15.85 27.49
N HIS A 11 14.92 -17.04 27.64
CA HIS A 11 16.28 -17.20 28.16
C HIS A 11 17.23 -16.43 27.22
N LEU A 12 17.68 -15.27 27.68
CA LEU A 12 18.86 -14.58 27.17
C LEU A 12 20.04 -15.56 27.25
N ARG A 13 20.37 -16.17 26.10
CA ARG A 13 21.59 -16.93 25.91
C ARG A 13 22.76 -15.97 26.06
N GLU A 14 23.70 -16.36 26.90
CA GLU A 14 24.95 -15.65 27.19
C GLU A 14 25.74 -15.27 25.92
N PRO A 15 26.53 -14.19 25.97
CA PRO A 15 27.41 -13.80 24.87
C PRO A 15 28.51 -14.84 24.67
N ILE A 16 28.53 -15.48 23.49
CA ILE A 16 29.66 -16.30 23.06
C ILE A 16 30.81 -15.35 22.70
N THR A 17 31.79 -15.29 23.60
CA THR A 17 33.10 -14.65 23.37
C THR A 17 33.84 -15.45 22.30
N LEU A 18 33.77 -15.01 21.05
CA LEU A 18 34.45 -15.66 19.93
C LEU A 18 35.89 -15.15 19.86
N LEU A 19 36.81 -16.00 20.32
CA LEU A 19 38.26 -15.83 20.24
C LEU A 19 38.69 -15.60 18.78
N ALA A 20 39.22 -14.41 18.54
CA ALA A 20 39.96 -14.07 17.34
C ALA A 20 41.20 -14.96 17.22
N ARG A 21 41.33 -15.68 16.11
CA ARG A 21 42.60 -16.17 15.53
C ARG A 21 42.29 -16.90 14.23
N SER A 22 42.52 -16.23 13.09
CA SER A 22 43.27 -16.83 11.98
C SER A 22 43.42 -15.79 10.87
N GLY A 23 44.68 -15.50 10.53
CA GLY A 23 45.02 -14.57 9.47
C GLY A 23 44.61 -15.12 8.11
N ILE A 24 43.78 -14.37 7.40
CA ILE A 24 43.53 -14.56 5.98
C ILE A 24 44.42 -13.56 5.25
N MET A 25 45.48 -14.08 4.64
CA MET A 25 46.29 -13.42 3.63
C MET A 25 45.39 -13.00 2.47
N LEU A 26 45.20 -11.69 2.32
CA LEU A 26 44.49 -11.10 1.19
C LEU A 26 45.46 -11.05 -0.01
N PHE A 27 45.32 -12.00 -0.94
CA PHE A 27 45.95 -11.91 -2.26
C PHE A 27 45.18 -10.86 -3.09
N LEU A 28 45.76 -9.67 -3.24
CA LEU A 28 45.31 -8.67 -4.21
C LEU A 28 45.70 -9.13 -5.62
N THR A 29 44.80 -9.83 -6.31
CA THR A 29 44.89 -10.01 -7.76
C THR A 29 44.34 -8.75 -8.44
N ILE A 30 45.25 -7.97 -8.97
CA ILE A 30 44.99 -6.79 -9.81
C ILE A 30 44.43 -7.32 -11.13
N PHE A 31 43.11 -7.32 -11.29
CA PHE A 31 42.48 -7.50 -12.59
C PHE A 31 42.47 -6.15 -13.33
N SER A 32 43.33 -6.07 -14.34
CA SER A 32 43.36 -5.01 -15.34
C SER A 32 42.01 -4.88 -16.04
N ILE A 33 41.36 -3.73 -15.89
CA ILE A 33 40.15 -3.36 -16.64
C ILE A 33 40.61 -2.89 -18.03
N PRO A 34 40.15 -3.53 -19.13
CA PRO A 34 40.41 -3.02 -20.48
C PRO A 34 39.61 -1.75 -20.77
N SER A 35 40.28 -0.86 -21.48
CA SER A 35 39.90 0.45 -21.97
C SER A 35 38.47 0.60 -22.49
N ALA A 36 37.91 1.76 -22.16
CA ALA A 36 36.71 2.33 -22.76
C ALA A 36 36.79 2.37 -24.29
N ALA A 37 35.86 1.69 -24.96
CA ALA A 37 35.52 1.97 -26.34
C ALA A 37 34.42 3.05 -26.36
N GLN A 38 34.80 4.25 -26.77
CA GLN A 38 33.86 5.30 -27.17
C GLN A 38 33.13 4.85 -28.44
N ILE A 39 31.82 4.67 -28.37
CA ILE A 39 30.96 4.58 -29.57
C ILE A 39 30.24 5.92 -29.68
N SER A 40 30.85 6.80 -30.47
CA SER A 40 30.25 8.05 -30.96
C SER A 40 29.37 7.72 -32.15
N GLY A 41 28.05 7.68 -31.95
CA GLY A 41 27.04 7.56 -33.01
C GLY A 41 26.28 8.86 -33.17
N SER A 42 26.76 9.73 -34.06
CA SER A 42 26.04 10.94 -34.49
C SER A 42 25.08 10.58 -35.63
N GLY A 43 23.78 10.53 -35.32
CA GLY A 43 22.71 10.38 -36.31
C GLY A 43 21.94 11.67 -36.48
N SER A 44 22.31 12.48 -37.48
CA SER A 44 21.56 13.67 -37.90
C SER A 44 20.46 13.25 -38.88
N GLY A 45 19.20 13.29 -38.43
CA GLY A 45 18.03 13.10 -39.28
C GLY A 45 17.18 14.37 -39.32
N SER A 46 17.38 15.20 -40.34
CA SER A 46 16.53 16.35 -40.66
C SER A 46 15.39 15.88 -41.57
N GLY A 47 14.18 15.81 -41.02
CA GLY A 47 12.96 15.54 -41.77
C GLY A 47 11.98 16.69 -41.63
N SER A 48 11.97 17.61 -42.58
CA SER A 48 10.96 18.66 -42.71
C SER A 48 9.79 18.12 -43.54
N GLY A 49 8.70 17.77 -42.87
CA GLY A 49 7.43 17.40 -43.50
C GLY A 49 6.36 18.44 -43.20
N SER A 50 6.09 19.33 -44.14
CA SER A 50 4.97 20.27 -44.09
C SER A 50 3.71 19.57 -44.59
N GLY A 51 2.93 19.01 -43.66
CA GLY A 51 1.62 18.41 -43.94
C GLY A 51 0.51 19.24 -43.32
N SER A 52 -0.13 20.10 -44.12
CA SER A 52 -1.37 20.79 -43.76
C SER A 52 -2.53 19.80 -43.84
N GLY A 53 -2.75 19.05 -42.76
CA GLY A 53 -3.89 18.16 -42.60
C GLY A 53 -4.91 18.80 -41.66
N SER A 54 -6.05 19.24 -42.21
CA SER A 54 -7.24 19.60 -41.45
C SER A 54 -7.88 18.32 -40.90
N GLY A 55 -7.30 17.78 -39.83
CA GLY A 55 -7.86 16.67 -39.09
C GLY A 55 -8.80 17.19 -38.02
N SER A 56 -10.09 16.90 -38.14
CA SER A 56 -11.06 17.00 -37.04
C SER A 56 -10.70 15.97 -35.97
N GLY A 57 -9.66 16.27 -35.19
CA GLY A 57 -9.27 15.47 -34.05
C GLY A 57 -10.31 15.64 -32.95
N SER A 58 -11.15 14.63 -32.77
CA SER A 58 -11.86 14.40 -31.51
C SER A 58 -10.82 14.09 -30.44
N GLY A 59 -10.12 15.13 -29.99
CA GLY A 59 -9.23 15.05 -28.85
C GLY A 59 -10.06 14.74 -27.64
N SER A 60 -10.12 13.46 -27.25
CA SER A 60 -10.44 13.05 -25.90
C SER A 60 -9.33 13.56 -25.00
N GLY A 61 -9.33 14.88 -24.76
CA GLY A 61 -8.50 15.53 -23.79
C GLY A 61 -8.70 14.74 -22.51
N SER A 62 -7.64 14.05 -22.09
CA SER A 62 -7.57 13.39 -20.80
C SER A 62 -7.49 14.53 -19.78
N GLY A 63 -8.62 15.23 -19.60
CA GLY A 63 -8.78 16.23 -18.57
C GLY A 63 -8.41 15.52 -17.29
N SER A 64 -7.31 15.97 -16.66
CA SER A 64 -6.95 15.51 -15.34
C SER A 64 -8.16 15.73 -14.48
N ALA A 65 -8.88 14.65 -14.19
CA ALA A 65 -10.05 14.70 -13.34
C ALA A 65 -9.57 15.34 -12.04
N SER A 66 -10.06 16.56 -11.77
CA SER A 66 -9.68 17.26 -10.54
C SER A 66 -9.96 16.34 -9.36
N PRO A 67 -9.07 16.32 -8.36
CA PRO A 67 -9.22 15.42 -7.23
C PRO A 67 -10.57 15.70 -6.56
N GLN A 68 -11.43 14.68 -6.52
CA GLN A 68 -12.70 14.77 -5.81
C GLN A 68 -12.40 15.03 -4.33
N LYS A 69 -13.11 16.02 -3.75
CA LYS A 69 -13.01 16.28 -2.33
C LYS A 69 -13.99 15.33 -1.62
N ILE A 70 -13.47 14.62 -0.62
CA ILE A 70 -14.26 13.70 0.20
C ILE A 70 -14.34 14.31 1.59
N SER A 71 -15.56 14.56 2.05
CA SER A 71 -15.81 15.12 3.37
C SER A 71 -16.61 14.12 4.22
N ILE A 72 -16.29 14.02 5.50
CA ILE A 72 -16.92 13.10 6.46
C ILE A 72 -17.61 13.94 7.53
N GLU A 73 -18.93 13.94 7.52
CA GLU A 73 -19.75 14.69 8.47
C GLU A 73 -19.64 14.13 9.92
N PRO A 74 -20.07 14.90 10.94
CA PRO A 74 -20.03 14.45 12.32
C PRO A 74 -20.80 13.15 12.60
N ASP A 75 -21.87 12.87 11.85
CA ASP A 75 -22.67 11.65 11.94
C ASP A 75 -22.12 10.50 11.05
N CYS A 76 -20.92 10.68 10.48
CA CYS A 76 -20.29 9.80 9.52
C CYS A 76 -21.00 9.71 8.15
N GLU A 77 -21.84 10.69 7.78
CA GLU A 77 -22.27 10.84 6.39
C GLU A 77 -21.06 11.18 5.50
N ILE A 78 -20.86 10.39 4.43
CA ILE A 78 -19.77 10.64 3.47
C ILE A 78 -20.34 11.52 2.35
N ARG A 79 -19.71 12.68 2.13
CA ARG A 79 -20.05 13.60 1.05
C ARG A 79 -18.96 13.61 0.00
N LEU A 80 -19.37 13.28 -1.22
CA LEU A 80 -18.55 13.40 -2.41
C LEU A 80 -18.86 14.74 -3.08
N ILE A 81 -17.89 15.65 -3.05
CA ILE A 81 -17.99 16.96 -3.68
C ILE A 81 -17.23 16.89 -5.00
N ASP A 82 -17.99 16.85 -6.10
CA ASP A 82 -17.45 17.06 -7.44
C ASP A 82 -17.20 18.56 -7.65
N SER A 83 -15.93 18.95 -7.70
CA SER A 83 -15.52 20.36 -7.82
C SER A 83 -16.03 21.04 -9.10
N TYR A 84 -16.42 20.28 -10.13
CA TYR A 84 -16.90 20.87 -11.39
C TYR A 84 -18.40 21.06 -11.45
N ASN A 85 -19.16 20.21 -10.76
CA ASN A 85 -20.62 20.17 -10.92
C ASN A 85 -21.36 20.70 -9.70
N GLU A 86 -20.66 20.99 -8.59
CA GLU A 86 -21.23 21.35 -7.27
C GLU A 86 -22.32 20.38 -6.76
N LYS A 87 -22.52 19.25 -7.45
CA LYS A 87 -23.50 18.24 -7.09
C LYS A 87 -22.92 17.43 -5.95
N ILE A 88 -23.41 17.73 -4.75
CA ILE A 88 -23.14 16.95 -3.55
C ILE A 88 -23.89 15.63 -3.71
N LYS A 89 -23.14 14.52 -3.72
CA LYS A 89 -23.72 13.19 -3.49
C LYS A 89 -23.40 12.82 -2.06
N SER A 90 -24.44 12.67 -1.25
CA SER A 90 -24.30 12.17 0.11
C SER A 90 -24.63 10.69 0.16
N GLN A 91 -23.95 9.98 1.05
CA GLN A 91 -24.14 8.55 1.22
C GLN A 91 -23.98 8.17 2.69
N SER A 92 -24.97 7.43 3.19
CA SER A 92 -24.88 6.80 4.51
C SER A 92 -23.82 5.68 4.48
N PRO A 93 -23.04 5.49 5.55
CA PRO A 93 -21.89 4.56 5.60
C PRO A 93 -22.25 3.06 5.59
N SER A 94 -23.49 2.68 5.25
CA SER A 94 -23.95 1.29 5.30
C SER A 94 -23.78 0.57 3.96
N ASN A 95 -22.69 -0.20 3.88
CA ASN A 95 -22.40 -1.34 3.00
C ASN A 95 -22.56 -1.14 1.48
N THR A 96 -21.45 -0.70 0.89
CA THR A 96 -21.10 -0.78 -0.54
C THR A 96 -21.72 0.33 -1.40
N LEU A 97 -20.90 1.25 -1.93
CA LEU A 97 -21.30 2.04 -3.12
C LEU A 97 -20.13 2.77 -3.81
N LEU A 98 -20.37 2.91 -5.12
CA LEU A 98 -19.84 3.81 -6.13
C LEU A 98 -18.31 3.96 -6.24
N SER A 99 -17.79 3.29 -7.28
CA SER A 99 -16.76 3.89 -8.13
C SER A 99 -17.18 5.33 -8.46
N PRO A 100 -16.28 6.32 -8.34
CA PRO A 100 -16.56 7.67 -8.81
C PRO A 100 -17.04 7.60 -10.27
N ALA A 101 -18.02 8.45 -10.61
CA ALA A 101 -18.81 8.40 -11.86
C ALA A 101 -18.02 8.67 -13.16
N SER A 102 -16.71 8.42 -13.19
CA SER A 102 -15.97 8.25 -14.44
C SER A 102 -16.25 6.85 -14.98
N SER A 103 -16.87 6.78 -16.15
CA SER A 103 -17.20 5.57 -16.92
C SER A 103 -16.02 4.66 -17.28
N SER A 104 -14.80 4.93 -16.79
CA SER A 104 -13.69 4.00 -16.90
C SER A 104 -13.84 2.93 -15.81
N SER A 105 -13.95 1.66 -16.22
CA SER A 105 -14.12 0.48 -15.35
C SER A 105 -12.99 0.24 -14.33
N ASN A 106 -11.99 1.13 -14.28
CA ASN A 106 -10.72 0.89 -13.62
C ASN A 106 -10.51 1.77 -12.37
N SER A 107 -11.52 2.48 -11.86
CA SER A 107 -11.37 3.21 -10.60
C SER A 107 -11.51 2.28 -9.39
N PRO A 108 -10.63 2.40 -8.37
CA PRO A 108 -10.69 1.57 -7.18
C PRO A 108 -12.01 1.79 -6.43
N LYS A 109 -12.69 0.69 -6.11
CA LYS A 109 -13.92 0.70 -5.31
C LYS A 109 -13.53 0.52 -3.85
N PHE A 110 -13.68 1.57 -3.07
CA PHE A 110 -13.41 1.51 -1.65
C PHE A 110 -14.66 1.06 -0.90
N ASN A 111 -14.48 0.07 -0.02
CA ASN A 111 -15.42 -0.21 1.04
C ASN A 111 -14.99 0.58 2.28
N TRP A 112 -15.90 1.36 2.85
CA TRP A 112 -15.61 2.26 3.97
C TRP A 112 -16.48 1.89 5.16
N THR A 113 -15.98 2.12 6.36
CA THR A 113 -16.71 1.95 7.61
C THR A 113 -16.25 3.02 8.58
N CYS A 114 -17.22 3.75 9.14
CA CYS A 114 -16.95 4.68 10.22
C CYS A 114 -17.04 3.94 11.55
N ILE A 115 -16.08 4.21 12.44
CA ILE A 115 -15.96 3.57 13.74
C ILE A 115 -15.88 4.67 14.79
N PHE A 116 -16.73 4.59 15.80
CA PHE A 116 -16.73 5.52 16.94
C PHE A 116 -15.90 4.95 18.10
N LYS A 117 -15.39 5.83 18.98
CA LYS A 117 -14.57 5.51 20.15
C LYS A 117 -15.17 4.42 21.04
N ASP A 118 -16.48 4.31 21.07
CA ASP A 118 -17.21 3.35 21.89
C ASP A 118 -17.15 1.93 21.30
N ASP A 119 -16.79 1.80 20.02
CA ASP A 119 -16.54 0.53 19.37
C ASP A 119 -15.05 0.16 19.47
N SER A 120 -14.76 -0.82 20.32
CA SER A 120 -13.41 -1.38 20.52
C SER A 120 -12.77 -1.98 19.25
N ARG A 121 -13.47 -2.04 18.11
CA ARG A 121 -13.04 -2.67 16.85
C ARG A 121 -12.30 -1.73 15.89
N VAL A 122 -11.67 -0.66 16.37
CA VAL A 122 -10.87 0.23 15.50
C VAL A 122 -9.60 -0.50 15.02
N GLY A 123 -9.67 -1.08 13.82
CA GLY A 123 -8.52 -1.65 13.13
C GLY A 123 -8.91 -2.81 12.23
N PHE A 124 -8.87 -2.61 10.91
CA PHE A 124 -8.97 -3.71 9.97
C PHE A 124 -7.76 -4.64 10.19
N HIS A 125 -8.02 -5.90 10.56
CA HIS A 125 -7.06 -6.92 11.00
C HIS A 125 -6.23 -6.60 12.26
N GLY A 126 -6.32 -5.40 12.83
CA GLY A 126 -5.54 -4.99 14.01
C GLY A 126 -4.02 -5.17 13.85
N ILE A 127 -3.54 -5.17 12.60
CA ILE A 127 -2.12 -5.40 12.25
C ILE A 127 -1.28 -4.13 12.33
N ALA A 128 -1.89 -2.96 12.45
CA ALA A 128 -1.17 -1.73 12.78
C ALA A 128 -1.52 -1.29 14.20
N ILE A 129 -0.49 -0.95 14.98
CA ILE A 129 -0.60 -0.43 16.33
C ILE A 129 -0.05 1.00 16.33
N PHE A 130 -0.84 1.92 16.87
CA PHE A 130 -0.41 3.29 17.11
C PHE A 130 0.42 3.38 18.37
N ASN A 131 1.64 3.91 18.26
CA ASN A 131 2.46 4.26 19.40
C ASN A 131 2.16 5.71 19.81
N PRO A 132 1.48 5.97 20.94
CA PRO A 132 1.07 7.31 21.33
C PRO A 132 2.24 8.23 21.68
N TYR A 133 3.36 7.66 22.14
CA TYR A 133 4.55 8.43 22.52
C TYR A 133 5.31 8.94 21.30
N LYS A 134 5.42 8.10 20.27
CA LYS A 134 6.09 8.46 19.01
C LYS A 134 5.16 9.14 18.01
N LYS A 135 3.85 9.03 18.22
CA LYS A 135 2.80 9.43 17.26
C LYS A 135 2.99 8.75 15.90
N GLU A 136 3.43 7.50 15.92
CA GLU A 136 3.74 6.71 14.73
C GLU A 136 2.94 5.40 14.72
N TRP A 137 2.58 4.95 13.52
CA TRP A 137 2.00 3.63 13.32
C TRP A 137 3.09 2.60 13.05
N SER A 138 2.92 1.42 13.62
CA SER A 138 3.86 0.29 13.44
C SER A 138 3.09 -0.99 13.13
N LEU A 139 3.69 -1.87 12.32
CA LEU A 139 3.10 -3.19 12.05
C LEU A 139 3.32 -4.12 13.25
N ASP A 140 2.24 -4.72 13.73
CA ASP A 140 2.26 -5.83 14.67
C ASP A 140 2.45 -7.15 13.90
N TRP A 141 3.71 -7.47 13.65
CA TRP A 141 4.10 -8.71 12.97
C TRP A 141 3.65 -9.97 13.70
N SER A 142 3.43 -9.92 15.01
CA SER A 142 3.01 -11.11 15.77
C SER A 142 1.66 -11.64 15.31
N ARG A 143 0.75 -10.74 14.88
CA ARG A 143 -0.57 -11.10 14.34
C ARG A 143 -0.51 -11.64 12.91
N ILE A 144 0.49 -11.24 12.14
CA ILE A 144 0.65 -11.65 10.74
C ILE A 144 1.24 -13.07 10.64
N VAL A 145 2.14 -13.44 11.54
CA VAL A 145 2.93 -14.70 11.45
C VAL A 145 2.43 -15.80 12.40
N GLY A 146 1.32 -15.59 13.11
CA GLY A 146 0.83 -16.44 14.22
C GLY A 146 0.36 -17.87 13.87
N GLY A 147 0.62 -18.39 12.66
CA GLY A 147 0.11 -19.69 12.20
C GLY A 147 1.16 -20.68 11.67
N ALA A 148 2.45 -20.37 11.76
CA ALA A 148 3.48 -21.26 11.22
C ALA A 148 3.63 -22.57 12.03
N ALA A 149 3.73 -23.71 11.35
CA ALA A 149 3.88 -25.01 12.01
C ALA A 149 5.31 -25.27 12.50
N THR A 150 6.29 -24.57 11.91
CA THR A 150 7.71 -24.72 12.24
C THR A 150 8.43 -23.37 12.31
N LYS A 151 9.54 -23.31 13.05
CA LYS A 151 10.40 -22.10 13.11
C LYS A 151 10.94 -21.68 11.74
N ARG A 152 11.21 -22.65 10.85
CA ARG A 152 11.72 -22.35 9.50
C ARG A 152 10.63 -21.67 8.67
N GLU A 153 9.41 -22.18 8.74
CA GLU A 153 8.25 -21.60 8.07
C GLU A 153 7.93 -20.21 8.63
N GLU A 154 7.98 -20.03 9.94
CA GLU A 154 7.79 -18.73 10.60
C GLU A 154 8.80 -17.69 10.09
N GLN A 155 10.09 -18.04 10.03
CA GLN A 155 11.14 -17.15 9.51
C GLN A 155 10.94 -16.81 8.03
N TRP A 156 10.52 -17.78 7.22
CA TRP A 156 10.23 -17.55 5.81
C TRP A 156 9.01 -16.62 5.64
N GLN A 157 7.91 -16.92 6.32
CA GLN A 157 6.69 -16.11 6.31
C GLN A 157 7.01 -14.68 6.75
N TYR A 158 7.77 -14.51 7.83
CA TYR A 158 8.20 -13.19 8.30
C TYR A 158 8.96 -12.40 7.22
N ARG A 159 9.95 -13.01 6.55
CA ARG A 159 10.72 -12.34 5.48
C ARG A 159 9.84 -12.00 4.29
N TRP A 160 8.98 -12.93 3.89
CA TRP A 160 8.11 -12.76 2.74
C TRP A 160 7.06 -11.67 2.98
N TYR A 161 6.35 -11.73 4.10
CA TYR A 161 5.39 -10.70 4.49
C TYR A 161 6.02 -9.32 4.60
N ARG A 162 7.23 -9.21 5.16
CA ARG A 162 7.96 -7.94 5.24
C ARG A 162 8.34 -7.36 3.89
N ALA A 163 8.51 -8.21 2.87
CA ALA A 163 8.78 -7.77 1.51
C ALA A 163 7.51 -7.37 0.74
N GLN A 164 6.34 -7.91 1.12
CA GLN A 164 5.07 -7.72 0.40
C GLN A 164 4.14 -6.68 1.04
N TYR A 165 4.20 -6.52 2.36
CA TYR A 165 3.44 -5.49 3.08
C TYR A 165 4.19 -4.17 3.10
N GLN A 166 3.50 -3.10 2.72
CA GLN A 166 3.99 -1.74 2.88
C GLN A 166 3.07 -0.97 3.80
N LEU A 167 3.57 -0.59 4.98
CA LEU A 167 2.89 0.35 5.87
C LEU A 167 3.18 1.78 5.39
N VAL A 168 2.12 2.56 5.20
CA VAL A 168 2.18 3.96 4.77
C VAL A 168 1.52 4.80 5.85
N GLN A 169 2.25 5.75 6.42
CA GLN A 169 1.63 6.76 7.28
C GLN A 169 0.80 7.73 6.42
N LEU A 170 -0.42 7.98 6.88
CA LEU A 170 -1.35 8.90 6.23
C LEU A 170 -1.45 10.19 7.05
N ASN A 171 -1.30 11.31 6.37
CA ASN A 171 -1.66 12.63 6.85
C ASN A 171 -2.70 13.14 5.85
N ALA A 172 -3.96 13.09 6.23
CA ALA A 172 -5.05 13.67 5.44
C ALA A 172 -5.24 15.15 5.84
N VAL A 173 -6.32 15.79 5.38
CA VAL A 173 -6.50 17.25 5.55
C VAL A 173 -6.45 17.66 7.02
N ASN A 174 -7.19 16.96 7.88
CA ASN A 174 -7.28 17.23 9.32
C ASN A 174 -7.35 15.95 10.16
N SER A 175 -6.82 14.85 9.63
CA SER A 175 -6.77 13.56 10.31
C SER A 175 -5.47 12.83 9.98
N ASN A 176 -5.08 11.90 10.85
CA ASN A 176 -3.87 11.09 10.66
C ASN A 176 -4.23 9.62 10.74
N GLY A 177 -3.42 8.77 10.15
CA GLY A 177 -3.74 7.36 10.09
C GLY A 177 -2.66 6.53 9.44
N TYR A 178 -3.08 5.37 8.95
CA TYR A 178 -2.21 4.45 8.24
C TYR A 178 -2.94 3.81 7.07
N ALA A 179 -2.18 3.39 6.08
CA ALA A 179 -2.58 2.46 5.05
C ALA A 179 -1.60 1.29 5.01
N ILE A 180 -2.09 0.14 4.60
CA ILE A 180 -1.33 -1.07 4.37
C ILE A 180 -1.61 -1.49 2.94
N VAL A 181 -0.54 -1.59 2.16
CA VAL A 181 -0.58 -2.19 0.83
C VAL A 181 -0.20 -3.65 0.98
N ASP A 182 -1.12 -4.54 0.65
CA ASP A 182 -0.97 -5.98 0.70
C ASP A 182 -0.76 -6.52 -0.72
N ARG A 183 0.42 -7.06 -0.97
CA ARG A 183 0.80 -7.75 -2.22
C ARG A 183 0.94 -9.26 -2.04
N THR A 184 0.60 -9.76 -0.86
CA THR A 184 0.82 -11.15 -0.47
C THR A 184 -0.15 -12.08 -1.20
N GLN A 185 -1.39 -11.66 -1.37
CA GLN A 185 -2.44 -12.52 -1.88
C GLN A 185 -2.13 -13.00 -3.30
N THR A 186 -2.26 -14.31 -3.48
CA THR A 186 -2.31 -14.93 -4.80
C THR A 186 -3.74 -14.85 -5.33
N GLY A 187 -3.95 -15.19 -6.61
CA GLY A 187 -5.30 -15.28 -7.18
C GLY A 187 -6.22 -16.28 -6.45
N ALA A 188 -5.67 -17.20 -5.65
CA ALA A 188 -6.42 -18.18 -4.85
C ALA A 188 -6.69 -17.72 -3.41
N GLY A 189 -6.25 -16.52 -3.01
CA GLY A 189 -6.38 -16.03 -1.63
C GLY A 189 -5.48 -16.75 -0.62
N THR A 190 -4.51 -17.54 -1.08
CA THR A 190 -3.57 -18.29 -0.24
C THR A 190 -2.17 -17.71 -0.30
N ILE A 191 -1.39 -17.95 0.76
CA ILE A 191 0.05 -17.69 0.80
C ILE A 191 0.71 -18.75 -0.10
N PRO A 192 1.47 -18.36 -1.14
CA PRO A 192 2.13 -19.33 -2.01
C PRO A 192 3.21 -20.05 -1.22
N ALA A 193 3.42 -21.34 -1.50
CA ALA A 193 4.58 -22.04 -0.97
C ALA A 193 5.88 -21.38 -1.44
N GLU A 194 6.97 -21.52 -0.67
CA GLU A 194 8.29 -20.97 -1.04
C GLU A 194 8.74 -21.41 -2.45
N SER A 195 8.38 -22.63 -2.85
CA SER A 195 8.66 -23.19 -4.18
C SER A 195 7.87 -22.55 -5.31
N ASP A 196 6.75 -21.89 -5.03
CA ASP A 196 5.87 -21.31 -6.05
C ASP A 196 6.14 -19.81 -6.27
N ARG A 197 7.33 -19.52 -6.80
CA ARG A 197 7.74 -18.15 -7.16
C ARG A 197 6.87 -17.52 -8.23
N LYS A 198 6.22 -18.31 -9.10
CA LYS A 198 5.37 -17.76 -10.17
C LYS A 198 4.08 -17.19 -9.59
N ALA A 199 3.45 -17.90 -8.64
CA ALA A 199 2.26 -17.41 -7.96
C ALA A 199 2.51 -16.13 -7.15
N GLN A 200 3.74 -15.87 -6.71
CA GLN A 200 4.08 -14.63 -5.98
C GLN A 200 3.89 -13.37 -6.85
N ASN A 201 4.05 -13.46 -8.17
CA ASN A 201 3.95 -12.33 -9.10
C ASN A 201 2.55 -12.15 -9.69
N THR A 202 1.57 -12.95 -9.28
CA THR A 202 0.19 -12.87 -9.76
C THR A 202 -0.79 -12.67 -8.61
N GLY A 203 -1.88 -11.96 -8.87
CA GLY A 203 -2.95 -11.74 -7.91
C GLY A 203 -3.19 -10.27 -7.59
N PRO A 204 -4.20 -10.01 -6.74
CA PRO A 204 -4.65 -8.67 -6.42
C PRO A 204 -3.62 -7.90 -5.57
N ILE A 205 -3.63 -6.58 -5.72
CA ILE A 205 -3.01 -5.65 -4.78
C ILE A 205 -4.16 -5.06 -3.95
N PHE A 206 -4.15 -5.30 -2.65
CA PHE A 206 -5.15 -4.72 -1.75
C PHE A 206 -4.55 -3.54 -1.00
N LEU A 207 -5.37 -2.52 -0.77
CA LEU A 207 -5.07 -1.42 0.12
C LEU A 207 -6.12 -1.41 1.22
N SER A 208 -5.68 -1.45 2.47
CA SER A 208 -6.51 -1.20 3.65
C SER A 208 -6.02 0.05 4.35
N PHE A 209 -6.89 0.84 4.94
CA PHE A 209 -6.49 2.05 5.65
C PHE A 209 -7.45 2.36 6.80
N CYS A 210 -6.98 3.19 7.72
CA CYS A 210 -7.78 3.86 8.74
C CYS A 210 -7.25 5.27 8.94
N LEU A 211 -8.13 6.26 8.81
CA LEU A 211 -7.91 7.64 9.24
C LEU A 211 -8.58 7.86 10.59
N VAL A 212 -7.89 8.52 11.51
CA VAL A 212 -8.35 8.75 12.87
C VAL A 212 -8.36 10.25 13.13
N ARG A 213 -9.48 10.73 13.67
CA ARG A 213 -9.64 12.09 14.16
C ARG A 213 -10.43 12.05 15.46
N GLU A 214 -9.81 12.52 16.54
CA GLU A 214 -10.40 12.57 17.87
C GLU A 214 -10.98 11.21 18.31
N THR A 215 -12.31 11.11 18.36
CA THR A 215 -13.07 9.94 18.80
C THR A 215 -13.63 9.12 17.65
N LYS A 216 -13.24 9.42 16.39
CA LYS A 216 -13.76 8.78 15.19
C LYS A 216 -12.64 8.23 14.34
N ALA A 217 -12.93 7.14 13.65
CA ALA A 217 -12.07 6.57 12.64
C ALA A 217 -12.87 6.25 11.37
N LEU A 218 -12.31 6.59 10.22
CA LEU A 218 -12.79 6.12 8.92
C LEU A 218 -11.83 5.06 8.42
N CYS A 219 -12.27 3.81 8.42
CA CYS A 219 -11.51 2.68 7.93
C CYS A 219 -12.06 2.19 6.60
N GLY A 220 -11.24 1.55 5.80
CA GLY A 220 -11.70 0.96 4.56
C GLY A 220 -10.70 0.04 3.89
N ASN A 221 -11.15 -0.63 2.84
CA ASN A 221 -10.31 -1.45 1.99
C ASN A 221 -10.74 -1.36 0.51
N SER A 222 -9.80 -1.65 -0.39
CA SER A 222 -10.05 -1.71 -1.82
C SER A 222 -9.02 -2.58 -2.52
N GLN A 223 -9.41 -3.22 -3.62
CA GLN A 223 -8.45 -3.72 -4.59
C GLN A 223 -7.97 -2.55 -5.46
N VAL A 224 -6.65 -2.29 -5.42
CA VAL A 224 -6.01 -1.16 -6.12
C VAL A 224 -5.14 -1.61 -7.28
N GLY A 225 -5.29 -2.84 -7.74
CA GLY A 225 -4.61 -3.33 -8.94
C GLY A 225 -4.42 -4.84 -8.95
N ARG A 226 -3.59 -5.29 -9.89
CA ARG A 226 -3.09 -6.67 -9.98
C ARG A 226 -1.59 -6.64 -10.23
N LYS A 227 -0.86 -7.59 -9.66
CA LYS A 227 0.61 -7.65 -9.76
C LYS A 227 1.08 -7.88 -11.20
N GLU A 228 0.36 -8.72 -11.93
CA GLU A 228 0.65 -9.06 -13.33
C GLU A 228 0.52 -7.88 -14.31
N ASP A 229 -0.23 -6.84 -13.94
CA ASP A 229 -0.38 -5.62 -14.76
C ASP A 229 0.82 -4.66 -14.60
N GLY A 230 1.76 -4.99 -13.72
CA GLY A 230 2.94 -4.20 -13.41
C GLY A 230 2.61 -2.81 -12.86
N ALA A 231 3.53 -1.86 -13.02
CA ALA A 231 3.38 -0.51 -12.48
C ALA A 231 2.20 0.27 -13.09
N LYS A 232 1.75 -0.08 -14.31
CA LYS A 232 0.63 0.61 -14.98
C LYS A 232 -0.73 0.24 -14.40
N GLY A 233 -0.89 -1.00 -13.91
CA GLY A 233 -2.11 -1.46 -13.25
C GLY A 233 -2.14 -1.21 -11.74
N ASP A 234 -1.05 -0.69 -11.16
CA ASP A 234 -0.97 -0.36 -9.74
C ASP A 234 -1.54 1.04 -9.46
N LEU A 235 -2.78 1.07 -9.01
CA LEU A 235 -3.52 2.28 -8.64
C LEU A 235 -3.26 2.71 -7.19
N THR A 236 -2.34 2.07 -6.47
CA THR A 236 -1.97 2.44 -5.09
C THR A 236 -1.65 3.94 -4.95
N PRO A 237 -0.84 4.58 -5.83
CA PRO A 237 -0.55 6.00 -5.69
C PRO A 237 -1.79 6.89 -5.83
N TYR A 238 -2.70 6.53 -6.75
CA TYR A 238 -3.97 7.23 -6.93
C TYR A 238 -4.87 7.07 -5.70
N ALA A 239 -5.03 5.83 -5.22
CA ALA A 239 -5.78 5.51 -4.02
C ALA A 239 -5.28 6.29 -2.78
N LEU A 240 -3.98 6.30 -2.54
CA LEU A 240 -3.36 7.04 -1.43
C LEU A 240 -3.57 8.55 -1.56
N LYS A 241 -3.53 9.10 -2.78
CA LYS A 241 -3.81 10.52 -3.03
C LYS A 241 -5.25 10.87 -2.67
N THR A 242 -6.22 10.02 -3.08
CA THR A 242 -7.64 10.18 -2.73
C THR A 242 -7.86 10.08 -1.23
N ILE A 243 -7.22 9.13 -0.53
CA ILE A 243 -7.38 9.00 0.93
C ILE A 243 -6.82 10.23 1.66
N ARG A 244 -5.70 10.79 1.19
CA ARG A 244 -5.10 11.99 1.79
C ARG A 244 -5.91 13.27 1.56
N SER A 245 -6.81 13.30 0.57
CA SER A 245 -7.71 14.44 0.37
C SER A 245 -8.97 14.39 1.23
N ILE A 246 -9.12 13.36 2.09
CA ILE A 246 -10.27 13.24 2.99
C ILE A 246 -10.17 14.29 4.10
N GLU A 247 -11.29 14.95 4.34
CA GLU A 247 -11.48 15.91 5.41
C GLU A 247 -12.63 15.45 6.31
N PHE A 248 -12.44 15.48 7.61
CA PHE A 248 -13.54 15.33 8.55
C PHE A 248 -14.15 16.72 8.78
N LEU A 249 -15.47 16.82 8.80
CA LEU A 249 -16.20 18.01 9.20
C LEU A 249 -16.55 17.80 10.68
N ASP A 250 -15.96 18.61 11.54
CA ASP A 250 -16.15 18.62 12.99
C ASP A 250 -17.16 19.69 13.42
#